data_AF-A0A3C1UW86-F1
#
_entry.id   AF-A0A3C1UW86-F1
#
_cell.length_a   1.000
_cell.length_b   1.000
_cell.length_c   1.000
_cell.angle_alpha   90.00
_cell.angle_beta   90.00
_cell.angle_gamma   90.00
#
_symmetry.space_group_name_H-M   'P 1'
#
loop_
_entity.id
_entity.type
_entity.pdbx_description
1 polymer ?
#
loop_
_entity_poly.entity_id
_entity_poly.type
_entity_poly.pdbx_seq_one_letter_code
_entity_poly.pdbx_strand_id
1 'polypeptide(L)'
;LWGVADRTNYDLTQHQNASGKTLEYFDPETNEHYLPYVVEPSLGADRVALAFLCDAYDEEVVDEQKNDTRVVLRLHPALAPFKACVLPLSKKLGEQAGKVYDMLRKHFMVDYDDAGSIGKRYRRQDEIGTPFCITYDFDSEADGCVTIRDRDTMEQQRVSIDSLIGFLEKKIDF
;
A
#
# COMPACT_ATOMS: atom_id res chain seq x y z
N LEU A 1 9.47 -15.42 11.01
CA LEU A 1 8.29 -14.52 11.00
C LEU A 1 7.04 -15.27 11.43
N TRP A 2 6.78 -16.44 10.84
CA TRP A 2 5.64 -17.30 11.12
C TRP A 2 6.05 -18.49 12.01
N GLY A 3 5.22 -18.84 13.00
CA GLY A 3 5.22 -20.16 13.64
C GLY A 3 3.93 -20.92 13.31
N VAL A 4 4.04 -22.18 12.88
CA VAL A 4 2.90 -23.06 12.66
C VAL A 4 2.99 -24.19 13.68
N ALA A 5 2.01 -24.28 14.56
CA ALA A 5 1.97 -25.29 15.61
C ALA A 5 0.74 -26.19 15.46
N ASP A 6 0.95 -27.50 15.41
CA ASP A 6 -0.11 -28.46 15.69
C ASP A 6 -0.17 -28.68 17.20
N ARG A 7 -1.27 -28.23 17.81
CA ARG A 7 -1.49 -28.29 19.26
C ARG A 7 -2.40 -29.45 19.62
N THR A 8 -2.74 -30.29 18.65
CA THR A 8 -3.73 -31.36 18.78
C THR A 8 -5.01 -30.83 19.42
N ASN A 9 -5.63 -31.53 20.36
CA ASN A 9 -6.88 -31.12 20.99
C ASN A 9 -6.71 -30.49 22.39
N TYR A 10 -5.48 -30.14 22.79
CA TYR A 10 -5.20 -29.68 24.16
C TYR A 10 -6.03 -28.44 24.54
N ASP A 11 -6.04 -27.41 23.69
CA ASP A 11 -6.70 -26.13 24.01
C ASP A 11 -8.21 -26.29 24.21
N LEU A 12 -8.86 -27.04 23.31
CA LEU A 12 -10.29 -27.31 23.41
C LEU A 12 -10.60 -28.20 24.62
N THR A 13 -9.71 -29.13 24.97
CA THR A 13 -9.90 -30.00 26.15
C THR A 13 -9.94 -29.15 27.42
N GLN A 14 -9.01 -28.21 27.56
CA GLN A 14 -8.98 -27.32 28.73
C GLN A 14 -10.20 -26.39 28.78
N HIS A 15 -10.63 -25.82 27.63
CA HIS A 15 -11.82 -24.97 27.58
C HIS A 15 -13.11 -25.72 27.92
N GLN A 16 -13.28 -26.94 27.42
CA GLN A 16 -14.41 -27.80 27.75
C GLN A 16 -14.45 -28.12 29.25
N ASN A 17 -13.31 -28.51 29.84
CA ASN A 17 -13.21 -28.83 31.27
C ASN A 17 -13.53 -27.63 32.16
N ALA A 18 -13.07 -26.42 31.80
CA ALA A 18 -13.30 -25.21 32.59
C ALA A 18 -14.72 -24.65 32.42
N SER A 19 -15.30 -24.75 31.22
CA SER A 19 -16.63 -24.19 30.92
C SER A 19 -17.80 -25.13 31.22
N GLY A 20 -17.54 -26.45 31.27
CA GLY A 20 -18.58 -27.48 31.36
C GLY A 20 -19.45 -27.60 30.10
N LYS A 21 -19.06 -26.96 28.99
CA LYS A 21 -19.75 -27.05 27.70
C LYS A 21 -18.96 -27.95 26.76
N THR A 22 -19.65 -28.86 26.09
CA THR A 22 -19.02 -29.70 25.06
C THR A 22 -18.56 -28.84 23.88
N LEU A 23 -17.35 -29.11 23.41
CA LEU A 23 -16.75 -28.54 22.19
C LEU A 23 -16.50 -29.62 21.14
N GLU A 24 -17.07 -30.81 21.32
CA GLU A 24 -17.00 -31.90 20.35
C GLU A 24 -17.76 -31.55 19.08
N TYR A 25 -17.17 -31.90 17.93
CA TYR A 25 -17.82 -31.87 16.63
C TYR A 25 -18.39 -33.25 16.32
N PHE A 26 -19.62 -33.30 15.79
CA PHE A 26 -20.20 -34.51 15.24
C PHE A 26 -19.87 -34.57 13.74
N ASP A 27 -19.14 -35.60 13.33
CA ASP A 27 -18.86 -35.83 11.93
C ASP A 27 -19.92 -36.74 11.29
N PRO A 28 -20.71 -36.23 10.33
CA PRO A 28 -21.78 -37.00 9.69
C PRO A 28 -21.26 -38.10 8.75
N GLU A 29 -20.00 -38.04 8.30
CA GLU A 29 -19.43 -39.08 7.44
C GLU A 29 -19.02 -40.32 8.24
N THR A 30 -18.36 -40.11 9.38
CA THR A 30 -17.92 -41.18 10.27
C THR A 30 -18.95 -41.56 11.33
N ASN A 31 -19.95 -40.70 11.58
CA ASN A 31 -20.92 -40.78 12.67
C ASN A 31 -20.28 -40.79 14.06
N GLU A 32 -19.15 -40.11 14.23
CA GLU A 32 -18.41 -40.03 15.49
C GLU A 32 -18.39 -38.61 16.05
N HIS A 33 -18.36 -38.51 17.38
CA HIS A 33 -18.05 -37.26 18.07
C HIS A 33 -16.55 -37.23 18.38
N TYR A 34 -15.89 -36.14 18.03
CA TYR A 34 -14.50 -35.93 18.41
C TYR A 34 -14.21 -34.47 18.72
N LEU A 35 -13.14 -34.26 19.49
CA LEU A 35 -12.62 -32.93 19.76
C LEU A 35 -11.60 -32.55 18.67
N PRO A 36 -11.87 -31.52 17.84
CA PRO A 36 -11.02 -31.23 16.70
C PRO A 36 -9.62 -30.78 17.13
N TYR A 37 -8.65 -30.99 16.24
CA TYR A 37 -7.30 -30.51 16.46
C TYR A 37 -7.19 -29.04 16.14
N VAL A 38 -6.36 -28.34 16.90
CA VAL A 38 -6.05 -26.92 16.75
C VAL A 38 -4.71 -26.81 16.04
N VAL A 39 -4.75 -26.38 14.78
CA VAL A 39 -3.56 -25.95 14.04
C VAL A 39 -3.49 -24.43 14.12
N GLU A 40 -2.45 -23.93 14.78
CA GLU A 40 -2.25 -22.50 15.07
C GLU A 40 -1.16 -21.92 14.15
N PRO A 41 -1.54 -21.22 13.07
CA PRO A 41 -0.64 -20.30 12.39
C PRO A 41 -0.56 -18.98 13.16
N SER A 42 0.61 -18.67 13.72
CA SER A 42 0.86 -17.44 14.47
C SER A 42 1.88 -16.53 13.79
N LEU A 43 1.56 -15.23 13.69
CA LEU A 43 2.35 -14.22 13.00
C LEU A 43 2.40 -12.91 13.80
N GLY A 44 3.59 -12.36 14.00
CA GLY A 44 3.76 -11.05 14.64
C GLY A 44 3.60 -9.92 13.62
N ALA A 45 2.50 -9.18 13.68
CA ALA A 45 2.21 -8.08 12.75
C ALA A 45 3.33 -7.03 12.71
N ASP A 46 3.86 -6.63 13.87
CA ASP A 46 4.95 -5.64 13.97
C ASP A 46 6.24 -6.11 13.30
N ARG A 47 6.56 -7.40 13.43
CA ARG A 47 7.76 -7.99 12.81
C ARG A 47 7.61 -8.05 11.29
N VAL A 48 6.41 -8.31 10.80
CA VAL A 48 6.12 -8.30 9.36
C VAL A 48 6.21 -6.89 8.80
N ALA A 49 5.61 -5.90 9.50
CA ALA A 49 5.73 -4.50 9.12
C ALA A 49 7.19 -4.04 9.06
N LEU A 50 8.00 -4.37 10.08
CA LEU A 50 9.43 -4.06 10.08
C LEU A 50 10.17 -4.77 8.95
N ALA A 51 9.87 -6.04 8.68
CA ALA A 51 10.49 -6.77 7.57
C ALA A 51 10.22 -6.10 6.22
N PHE A 52 8.99 -5.66 5.96
CA PHE A 52 8.66 -4.93 4.73
C PHE A 52 9.37 -3.58 4.63
N LEU A 53 9.50 -2.85 5.74
CA LEU A 53 10.22 -1.57 5.74
C LEU A 53 11.71 -1.77 5.45
N CYS A 54 12.33 -2.78 6.05
CA CYS A 54 13.74 -3.10 5.81
C CYS A 54 14.00 -3.59 4.39
N ASP A 55 13.11 -4.41 3.84
CA ASP A 55 13.22 -4.95 2.48
C ASP A 55 13.02 -3.86 1.41
N ALA A 56 12.12 -2.90 1.66
CA ALA A 56 11.81 -1.83 0.74
C ALA A 56 12.83 -0.68 0.75
N TYR A 57 13.64 -0.52 1.80
CA TYR A 57 14.56 0.61 1.92
C TYR A 57 15.71 0.52 0.91
N ASP A 58 15.89 1.59 0.15
CA ASP A 58 16.96 1.72 -0.84
C ASP A 58 17.51 3.16 -0.89
N GLU A 59 18.80 3.28 -1.15
CA GLU A 59 19.51 4.54 -1.40
C GLU A 59 20.05 4.51 -2.83
N GLU A 60 19.30 5.10 -3.76
CA GLU A 60 19.60 5.03 -5.18
C GLU A 60 20.37 6.27 -5.64
N VAL A 61 21.52 6.06 -6.28
CA VAL A 61 22.28 7.12 -6.94
C VAL A 61 21.61 7.46 -8.26
N VAL A 62 21.02 8.65 -8.33
CA VAL A 62 20.27 9.15 -9.49
C VAL A 62 21.21 9.80 -10.51
N ASP A 63 22.24 10.51 -10.06
CA ASP A 63 23.26 11.15 -10.91
C ASP A 63 24.60 11.21 -10.16
N GLU A 64 25.53 10.33 -10.53
CA GLU A 64 26.88 10.28 -9.94
C GLU A 64 27.65 11.59 -10.13
N GLN A 65 27.49 12.26 -11.27
CA GLN A 65 28.24 13.49 -11.58
C GLN A 65 27.81 14.66 -10.71
N LYS A 66 26.54 14.67 -10.29
CA LYS A 66 25.96 15.68 -9.39
C LYS A 66 25.93 15.25 -7.94
N ASN A 67 26.43 14.05 -7.62
CA ASN A 67 26.32 13.44 -6.30
C ASN A 67 24.87 13.46 -5.78
N ASP A 68 23.91 13.14 -6.66
CA ASP A 68 22.48 13.12 -6.35
C ASP A 68 22.05 11.70 -5.99
N THR A 69 21.72 11.51 -4.71
CA THR A 69 21.19 10.26 -4.15
C THR A 69 19.78 10.49 -3.64
N ARG A 70 18.88 9.53 -3.84
CA ARG A 70 17.56 9.52 -3.22
C ARG A 70 17.40 8.34 -2.27
N VAL A 71 16.72 8.60 -1.15
CA VAL A 71 16.14 7.54 -0.32
C VAL A 71 14.78 7.20 -0.92
N VAL A 72 14.51 5.91 -1.09
CA VAL A 72 13.23 5.41 -1.61
C VAL A 72 12.79 4.18 -0.85
N LEU A 73 11.50 4.12 -0.48
CA LEU A 73 10.87 2.89 -0.01
C LEU A 73 10.16 2.20 -1.18
N ARG A 74 10.77 1.14 -1.71
CA ARG A 74 10.24 0.31 -2.82
C ARG A 74 9.13 -0.65 -2.37
N LEU A 75 8.19 -0.17 -1.55
CA LEU A 75 7.05 -0.96 -1.11
C LEU A 75 6.23 -1.43 -2.31
N HIS A 76 5.79 -2.68 -2.31
CA HIS A 76 4.84 -3.16 -3.32
C HIS A 76 3.60 -2.24 -3.34
N PRO A 77 3.03 -1.87 -4.51
CA PRO A 77 1.89 -0.96 -4.58
C PRO A 77 0.70 -1.37 -3.69
N ALA A 78 0.46 -2.67 -3.53
CA ALA A 78 -0.56 -3.20 -2.61
C ALA A 78 -0.28 -2.87 -1.12
N LEU A 79 0.99 -2.80 -0.72
CA LEU A 79 1.42 -2.55 0.67
C LEU A 79 1.67 -1.06 0.98
N ALA A 80 1.93 -0.24 -0.04
CA ALA A 80 2.23 1.17 0.15
C ALA A 80 1.10 1.91 0.93
N PRO A 81 1.42 2.70 1.98
CA PRO A 81 0.40 3.39 2.79
C PRO A 81 -0.46 4.36 1.98
N PHE A 82 0.18 5.11 1.09
CA PHE A 82 -0.46 5.95 0.08
C PHE A 82 -0.23 5.34 -1.30
N LYS A 83 -1.29 5.28 -2.08
CA LYS A 83 -1.26 4.72 -3.44
C LYS A 83 -0.86 5.77 -4.47
N ALA A 84 -1.27 7.00 -4.23
CA ALA A 84 -0.92 8.14 -5.06
C ALA A 84 -0.78 9.43 -4.23
N CYS A 85 -0.09 10.41 -4.80
CA CYS A 85 -0.06 11.78 -4.28
C CYS A 85 -0.37 12.76 -5.40
N VAL A 86 -1.29 13.70 -5.17
CA VAL A 86 -1.64 14.74 -6.14
C VAL A 86 -0.85 16.02 -5.87
N LEU A 87 -0.17 16.51 -6.90
CA LEU A 87 0.81 17.58 -6.82
C LEU A 87 0.47 18.70 -7.82
N PRO A 88 -0.06 19.87 -7.39
CA PRO A 88 -0.19 21.00 -8.30
C PRO A 88 1.18 21.55 -8.70
N LEU A 89 1.46 21.77 -9.98
CA LEU A 89 2.76 22.32 -10.42
C LEU A 89 3.03 23.71 -9.81
N SER A 90 1.97 24.48 -9.57
CA SER A 90 1.99 25.78 -8.92
C SER A 90 0.77 25.93 -8.01
N LYS A 91 0.89 26.74 -6.94
CA LYS A 91 -0.22 27.04 -6.02
C LYS A 91 -1.48 27.57 -6.71
N LYS A 92 -1.32 28.24 -7.86
CA LYS A 92 -2.45 28.74 -8.67
C LYS A 92 -3.34 27.63 -9.23
N LEU A 93 -2.80 26.43 -9.38
CA LEU A 93 -3.50 25.25 -9.90
C LEU A 93 -4.12 24.40 -8.78
N GLY A 94 -3.96 24.81 -7.52
CA GLY A 94 -4.34 24.00 -6.36
C GLY A 94 -5.82 23.66 -6.30
N GLU A 95 -6.70 24.58 -6.74
CA GLU A 95 -8.15 24.31 -6.76
C GLU A 95 -8.51 23.18 -7.73
N GLN A 96 -7.95 23.19 -8.95
CA GLN A 96 -8.24 22.16 -9.96
C GLN A 96 -7.56 20.84 -9.61
N ALA A 97 -6.31 20.88 -9.12
CA ALA A 97 -5.63 19.70 -8.59
C ALA A 97 -6.41 19.08 -7.41
N GLY A 98 -7.00 19.92 -6.55
CA GLY A 98 -7.87 19.51 -5.44
C GLY A 98 -9.07 18.68 -5.91
N LYS A 99 -9.66 19.00 -7.08
CA LYS A 99 -10.75 18.19 -7.66
C LYS A 99 -10.27 16.79 -8.06
N VAL A 100 -9.06 16.68 -8.61
CA VAL A 100 -8.46 15.36 -8.93
C VAL A 100 -8.21 14.58 -7.65
N TYR A 101 -7.68 15.23 -6.62
CA TYR A 101 -7.52 14.63 -5.29
C TYR A 101 -8.84 14.13 -4.70
N ASP A 102 -9.88 14.98 -4.69
CA ASP A 102 -11.20 14.64 -4.15
C ASP A 102 -11.89 13.51 -4.93
N MET A 103 -11.60 13.39 -6.22
CA MET A 103 -12.04 12.26 -7.04
C MET A 103 -11.31 10.97 -6.63
N LEU A 104 -9.97 10.98 -6.56
CA LEU A 104 -9.18 9.78 -6.29
C LEU A 104 -9.29 9.27 -4.85
N ARG A 105 -9.40 10.16 -3.85
CA ARG A 105 -9.47 9.78 -2.42
C ARG A 105 -10.71 8.96 -2.04
N LYS A 106 -11.72 8.92 -2.92
CA LYS A 106 -12.92 8.08 -2.74
C LYS A 106 -12.63 6.59 -3.01
N HIS A 107 -11.55 6.31 -3.73
CA HIS A 107 -11.18 4.97 -4.20
C HIS A 107 -9.88 4.48 -3.56
N PHE A 108 -8.94 5.38 -3.25
CA PHE A 108 -7.62 5.01 -2.74
C PHE A 108 -7.18 5.88 -1.56
N MET A 109 -6.16 5.40 -0.84
CA MET A 109 -5.37 6.25 0.06
C MET A 109 -4.52 7.19 -0.79
N VAL A 110 -4.87 8.48 -0.79
CA VAL A 110 -4.22 9.51 -1.61
C VAL A 110 -3.77 10.65 -0.72
N ASP A 111 -2.58 11.16 -1.00
CA ASP A 111 -2.03 12.36 -0.36
C ASP A 111 -2.13 13.58 -1.31
N TYR A 112 -2.04 14.79 -0.75
CA TYR A 112 -2.01 16.04 -1.51
C TYR A 112 -0.91 16.95 -0.97
N ASP A 113 -0.04 17.42 -1.86
CA ASP A 113 1.13 18.20 -1.45
C ASP A 113 1.42 19.34 -2.43
N ASP A 114 1.36 20.59 -1.94
CA ASP A 114 1.68 21.82 -2.67
C ASP A 114 2.90 22.57 -2.10
N ALA A 115 3.63 21.96 -1.17
CA ALA A 115 4.69 22.61 -0.41
C ALA A 115 6.06 22.48 -1.09
N GLY A 116 6.62 23.61 -1.54
CA GLY A 116 7.96 23.66 -2.15
C GLY A 116 7.99 23.22 -3.61
N SER A 117 9.20 22.98 -4.14
CA SER A 117 9.37 22.61 -5.56
C SER A 117 8.82 21.20 -5.83
N ILE A 118 8.43 20.94 -7.08
CA ILE A 118 7.92 19.62 -7.49
C ILE A 118 8.92 18.50 -7.22
N GLY A 119 10.22 18.73 -7.45
CA GLY A 119 11.27 17.76 -7.14
C GLY A 119 11.35 17.41 -5.65
N LYS A 120 11.20 18.39 -4.75
CA LYS A 120 11.17 18.12 -3.29
C LYS A 120 9.95 17.31 -2.89
N ARG A 121 8.81 17.53 -3.55
CA ARG A 121 7.59 16.76 -3.35
C ARG A 121 7.75 15.31 -3.78
N TYR A 122 8.32 15.09 -4.97
CA TYR A 122 8.68 13.74 -5.42
C TYR A 122 9.60 13.02 -4.43
N ARG A 123 10.64 13.69 -3.90
CA ARG A 123 11.54 13.07 -2.91
C ARG A 123 10.84 12.65 -1.62
N ARG A 124 9.95 13.49 -1.07
CA ARG A 124 9.14 13.12 0.10
C ARG A 124 8.26 11.88 -0.16
N GLN A 125 7.69 11.81 -1.36
CA GLN A 125 6.81 10.70 -1.73
C GLN A 125 7.62 9.41 -2.01
N ASP A 126 8.81 9.53 -2.58
CA ASP A 126 9.77 8.42 -2.73
C ASP A 126 10.18 7.88 -1.34
N GLU A 127 10.47 8.75 -0.37
CA GLU A 127 10.86 8.41 1.01
C GLU A 127 9.78 7.65 1.79
N ILE A 128 8.50 7.90 1.51
CA ILE A 128 7.38 7.17 2.15
C ILE A 128 6.82 6.03 1.29
N GLY A 129 7.40 5.83 0.10
CA GLY A 129 7.11 4.72 -0.80
C GLY A 129 5.81 4.85 -1.60
N THR A 130 5.28 6.06 -1.78
CA THR A 130 4.10 6.32 -2.62
C THR A 130 4.40 5.94 -4.07
N PRO A 131 3.70 4.96 -4.67
CA PRO A 131 4.02 4.45 -6.00
C PRO A 131 3.83 5.47 -7.14
N PHE A 132 2.80 6.33 -7.04
CA PHE A 132 2.40 7.23 -8.13
C PHE A 132 2.29 8.69 -7.66
N CYS A 133 3.08 9.58 -8.25
CA CYS A 133 2.90 11.01 -8.08
C CYS A 133 2.18 11.59 -9.30
N ILE A 134 1.04 12.24 -9.08
CA ILE A 134 0.16 12.78 -10.12
C ILE A 134 0.29 14.29 -10.13
N THR A 135 0.94 14.82 -11.17
CA THR A 135 1.16 16.25 -11.32
C THR A 135 0.08 16.88 -12.19
N TYR A 136 -0.57 17.90 -11.64
CA TYR A 136 -1.49 18.77 -12.37
C TYR A 136 -0.73 20.02 -12.81
N ASP A 137 -0.59 20.23 -14.12
CA ASP A 137 0.18 21.34 -14.70
C ASP A 137 -0.71 22.35 -15.43
N PHE A 138 -0.09 23.33 -16.10
CA PHE A 138 -0.80 24.40 -16.78
C PHE A 138 -1.56 23.93 -18.03
N ASP A 139 -1.12 22.82 -18.61
CA ASP A 139 -1.75 22.26 -19.81
C ASP A 139 -2.93 21.35 -19.44
N SER A 140 -2.97 20.84 -18.19
CA SER A 140 -4.02 19.94 -17.68
C SER A 140 -5.44 20.46 -17.84
N GLU A 141 -5.66 21.77 -17.71
CA GLU A 141 -7.00 22.36 -17.89
C GLU A 141 -7.43 22.37 -19.36
N ALA A 142 -6.47 22.47 -20.29
CA ALA A 142 -6.75 22.51 -21.72
C ALA A 142 -6.90 21.10 -22.32
N ASP A 143 -6.10 20.13 -21.86
CA ASP A 143 -6.07 18.79 -22.43
C ASP A 143 -6.76 17.70 -21.59
N GLY A 144 -7.24 18.04 -20.39
CA GLY A 144 -7.90 17.10 -19.48
C GLY A 144 -7.00 15.95 -19.02
N CYS A 145 -5.68 16.15 -19.05
CA CYS A 145 -4.67 15.15 -18.71
C CYS A 145 -3.81 15.59 -17.53
N VAL A 146 -3.22 14.61 -16.85
CA VAL A 146 -2.23 14.82 -15.79
C VAL A 146 -0.98 14.00 -16.08
N THR A 147 0.14 14.38 -15.48
CA THR A 147 1.39 13.63 -15.61
C THR A 147 1.57 12.72 -14.40
N ILE A 148 1.60 11.40 -14.62
CA ILE A 148 1.90 10.42 -13.58
C ILE A 148 3.39 10.10 -13.63
N ARG A 149 4.07 10.25 -12.49
CA ARG A 149 5.43 9.77 -12.27
C ARG A 149 5.39 8.46 -11.48
N ASP A 150 6.05 7.43 -12.02
CA ASP A 150 6.26 6.15 -11.36
C ASP A 150 7.47 6.24 -10.39
N ARG A 151 7.31 5.74 -9.16
CA ARG A 151 8.34 5.81 -8.12
C ARG A 151 9.62 5.08 -8.51
N ASP A 152 9.49 3.85 -8.99
CA ASP A 152 10.60 2.92 -9.17
C ASP A 152 11.41 3.26 -10.41
N THR A 153 10.73 3.55 -11.52
CA THR A 153 11.36 3.86 -12.81
C THR A 153 11.66 5.35 -12.99
N MET A 154 11.02 6.22 -12.21
CA MET A 154 11.03 7.68 -12.38
C MET A 154 10.43 8.18 -13.71
N GLU A 155 9.85 7.29 -14.51
CA GLU A 155 9.25 7.63 -15.79
C GLU A 155 7.98 8.46 -15.59
N GLN A 156 7.78 9.39 -16.53
CA GLN A 156 6.60 10.25 -16.56
C GLN A 156 5.74 9.91 -17.76
N GLN A 157 4.45 9.74 -17.53
CA GLN A 157 3.46 9.46 -18.57
C GLN A 157 2.27 10.41 -18.43
N ARG A 158 1.76 10.90 -19.56
CA ARG A 158 0.58 11.76 -19.59
C ARG A 158 -0.68 10.91 -19.75
N VAL A 159 -1.62 11.04 -18.83
CA VAL A 159 -2.80 10.19 -18.71
C VAL A 159 -4.03 11.06 -18.54
N SER A 160 -5.13 10.70 -19.23
CA SER A 160 -6.40 11.40 -19.10
C SER A 160 -6.96 11.24 -17.69
N ILE A 161 -7.48 12.32 -17.12
CA ILE A 161 -8.08 12.35 -15.78
C ILE A 161 -9.19 11.30 -15.64
N ASP A 162 -9.99 11.11 -16.70
CA ASP A 162 -11.10 10.14 -16.72
C ASP A 162 -10.63 8.68 -16.59
N SER A 163 -9.40 8.39 -16.98
CA SER A 163 -8.80 7.05 -16.94
C SER A 163 -7.98 6.77 -15.68
N LEU A 164 -7.80 7.76 -14.79
CA LEU A 164 -6.88 7.64 -13.65
C LEU A 164 -7.27 6.54 -12.67
N ILE A 165 -8.55 6.39 -12.37
CA ILE A 165 -9.03 5.36 -11.42
C ILE A 165 -8.68 3.97 -11.94
N GLY A 166 -9.06 3.66 -13.18
CA GLY A 166 -8.76 2.36 -13.79
C GLY A 166 -7.26 2.12 -14.00
N PHE A 167 -6.49 3.17 -14.27
CA PHE A 167 -5.03 3.08 -14.33
C PHE A 167 -4.44 2.65 -12.99
N LEU A 168 -4.85 3.30 -11.89
CA LEU A 168 -4.36 2.99 -10.55
C LEU A 168 -4.82 1.61 -10.08
N GLU A 169 -6.10 1.25 -10.28
CA GLU A 169 -6.63 -0.08 -9.94
C GLU A 169 -5.77 -1.19 -10.55
N LYS A 170 -5.52 -1.13 -11.86
CA LYS A 170 -4.72 -2.13 -12.57
C LYS A 170 -3.28 -2.23 -12.06
N LYS A 171 -2.73 -1.14 -11.54
CA LYS A 171 -1.35 -1.08 -11.04
C LYS A 171 -1.21 -1.52 -9.58
N ILE A 172 -2.31 -1.51 -8.82
CA ILE A 172 -2.32 -1.85 -7.38
C ILE A 172 -2.81 -3.27 -7.15
N ASP A 173 -3.52 -3.86 -8.11
CA ASP A 173 -4.00 -5.24 -8.08
C ASP A 173 -2.85 -6.24 -7.87
N PHE A 174 -3.05 -7.26 -7.01
CA PHE A 174 -2.03 -8.20 -6.56
C PHE A 174 -2.52 -9.66 -6.53
#